data_AF-A0A7S4KL07-F1
#
_entry.id   AF-A0A7S4KL07-F1
#
_cell.length_a   1.000
_cell.length_b   1.000
_cell.length_c   1.000
_cell.angle_alpha   90.00
_cell.angle_beta   90.00
_cell.angle_gamma   90.00
#
_symmetry.space_group_name_H-M   'P 1'
#
loop_
_entity.id
_entity.type
_entity.pdbx_description
1 polymer ?
#
loop_
_entity_poly.entity_id
_entity_poly.type
_entity_poly.pdbx_seq_one_letter_code
_entity_poly.pdbx_strand_id
1 'polypeptide(L)'
;EGQAIEVRMRRPTSGGLGLRVDPENVVSKLVAGGAAAVDGRLRVGDKILSVNGVSLRGKKLADAMPKDGERLTFRVLPTAVAPAPQQQQGGRGRRAGGGRGSGGMGGMGGMG
;
A
#
# COMPACT_ATOMS: atom_id res chain seq x y z
N GLU A 1 6.56 -24.30 1.69
CA GLU A 1 5.16 -23.86 1.88
C GLU A 1 5.16 -22.36 2.13
N GLY A 2 4.58 -21.55 1.27
CA GLY A 2 4.55 -20.09 1.47
C GLY A 2 3.78 -19.76 2.75
N GLN A 3 4.34 -18.91 3.60
CA GLN A 3 3.69 -18.48 4.84
C GLN A 3 2.47 -17.62 4.49
N ALA A 4 1.28 -18.22 4.50
CA ALA A 4 0.04 -17.47 4.36
C ALA A 4 -0.11 -16.55 5.58
N ILE A 5 -0.41 -15.28 5.33
CA ILE A 5 -0.65 -14.29 6.38
C ILE A 5 -2.15 -14.26 6.72
N GLU A 6 -2.45 -14.11 8.01
CA GLU A 6 -3.81 -13.95 8.49
C GLU A 6 -4.11 -12.46 8.71
N VAL A 7 -5.06 -11.94 7.94
CA VAL A 7 -5.51 -10.54 7.99
C VAL A 7 -6.86 -10.49 8.67
N ARG A 8 -6.91 -9.90 9.86
CA ARG A 8 -8.12 -9.78 10.68
C ARG A 8 -8.61 -8.35 10.62
N MET A 9 -9.79 -8.15 10.03
CA MET A 9 -10.37 -6.82 9.83
C MET A 9 -11.84 -6.83 10.22
N ARG A 10 -12.31 -5.70 10.76
CA ARG A 10 -13.72 -5.54 11.11
C ARG A 10 -14.56 -5.23 9.88
N ARG A 11 -15.72 -5.88 9.77
CA ARG A 11 -16.65 -5.61 8.67
C ARG A 11 -17.22 -4.19 8.86
N PRO A 12 -17.04 -3.27 7.90
CA PRO A 12 -17.64 -1.95 8.00
C PRO A 12 -19.16 -2.06 7.92
N THR A 13 -19.87 -1.26 8.72
CA THR A 13 -21.34 -1.21 8.77
C THR A 13 -21.95 -0.55 7.52
N SER A 14 -21.16 0.20 6.76
CA SER A 14 -21.55 0.81 5.49
C SER A 14 -20.44 0.62 4.46
N GLY A 15 -20.71 -0.25 3.48
CA GLY A 15 -19.82 -0.50 2.33
C GLY A 15 -19.22 -1.90 2.26
N GLY A 16 -18.65 -2.23 1.10
CA GLY A 16 -17.84 -3.44 0.92
C GLY A 16 -16.43 -3.28 1.49
N LEU A 17 -15.63 -4.34 1.48
CA LEU A 17 -14.26 -4.32 2.01
C LEU A 17 -13.29 -3.41 1.22
N GLY A 18 -13.74 -2.88 0.08
CA GLY A 18 -12.90 -2.10 -0.82
C GLY A 18 -11.80 -2.92 -1.50
N LEU A 19 -12.03 -4.22 -1.67
CA LEU A 19 -11.11 -5.14 -2.32
C LEU A 19 -11.76 -5.68 -3.60
N ARG A 20 -11.02 -5.64 -4.73
CA ARG A 20 -11.41 -6.34 -5.96
C ARG A 20 -10.52 -7.53 -6.17
N VAL A 21 -11.16 -8.65 -6.47
CA VAL A 21 -10.51 -9.93 -6.73
C VAL A 21 -10.95 -10.49 -8.07
N ASP A 22 -10.04 -11.19 -8.73
CA ASP A 22 -10.28 -11.92 -9.97
C ASP A 22 -11.04 -13.23 -9.71
N PRO A 23 -11.50 -13.94 -10.75
CA PRO A 23 -12.19 -15.23 -10.61
C PRO A 23 -11.40 -16.29 -9.82
N GLU A 24 -10.07 -16.14 -9.75
CA GLU A 24 -9.18 -17.00 -8.97
C GLU A 24 -8.97 -16.54 -7.51
N ASN A 25 -9.74 -15.55 -7.04
CA ASN A 25 -9.59 -14.90 -5.73
C ASN A 25 -8.20 -14.25 -5.52
N VAL A 26 -7.60 -13.76 -6.61
CA VAL A 26 -6.37 -12.96 -6.58
C VAL A 26 -6.74 -11.49 -6.54
N VAL A 27 -6.09 -10.71 -5.68
CA VAL A 27 -6.35 -9.27 -5.58
C VAL A 27 -5.88 -8.56 -6.85
N SER A 28 -6.80 -8.09 -7.67
CA SER A 28 -6.47 -7.27 -8.85
C SER A 28 -6.43 -5.78 -8.55
N LYS A 29 -7.24 -5.30 -7.59
CA LYS A 29 -7.29 -3.87 -7.26
C LYS A 29 -7.75 -3.61 -5.82
N LEU A 30 -7.17 -2.58 -5.21
CA LEU A 30 -7.56 -2.06 -3.89
C LEU A 30 -8.22 -0.69 -4.04
N VAL A 31 -9.32 -0.49 -3.30
CA VAL A 31 -10.02 0.79 -3.23
C VAL A 31 -9.37 1.64 -2.14
N ALA A 32 -8.86 2.81 -2.51
CA ALA A 32 -8.30 3.76 -1.56
C ALA A 32 -9.36 4.17 -0.51
N GLY A 33 -8.99 4.09 0.77
CA GLY A 33 -9.92 4.35 1.88
C GLY A 33 -10.87 3.20 2.23
N GLY A 34 -10.84 2.08 1.51
CA GLY A 34 -11.58 0.87 1.87
C GLY A 34 -10.91 0.09 3.01
N ALA A 35 -11.67 -0.76 3.71
CA ALA A 35 -11.15 -1.52 4.86
C ALA A 35 -9.87 -2.33 4.56
N ALA A 36 -9.80 -2.95 3.38
CA ALA A 36 -8.62 -3.69 2.94
C ALA A 36 -7.39 -2.80 2.68
N ALA A 37 -7.61 -1.58 2.17
CA ALA A 37 -6.53 -0.62 1.93
C ALA A 37 -6.07 0.07 3.21
N VAL A 38 -7.00 0.36 4.12
CA VAL A 38 -6.72 0.94 5.46
C VAL A 38 -5.90 -0.05 6.30
N ASP A 39 -6.20 -1.35 6.22
CA ASP A 39 -5.41 -2.37 6.90
C ASP A 39 -3.98 -2.49 6.33
N GLY A 40 -3.80 -2.24 5.03
CA GLY A 40 -2.49 -2.14 4.37
C GLY A 40 -1.69 -3.45 4.25
N ARG A 41 -2.21 -4.55 4.81
CA ARG A 41 -1.60 -5.88 4.72
C ARG A 41 -1.90 -6.60 3.41
N LEU A 42 -3.05 -6.29 2.80
CA LEU A 42 -3.45 -6.82 1.51
C LEU A 42 -2.87 -5.97 0.38
N ARG A 43 -2.34 -6.63 -0.66
CA ARG A 43 -1.76 -5.97 -1.84
C ARG A 43 -2.27 -6.62 -3.13
N VAL A 44 -2.15 -5.87 -4.22
CA VAL A 44 -2.42 -6.39 -5.56
C VAL A 44 -1.43 -7.52 -5.86
N GLY A 45 -1.94 -8.65 -6.33
CA GLY A 45 -1.19 -9.89 -6.56
C GLY A 45 -1.28 -10.90 -5.42
N ASP A 46 -1.83 -10.53 -4.26
CA ASP A 46 -2.04 -11.49 -3.16
C ASP A 46 -3.19 -12.45 -3.48
N LYS A 47 -3.02 -13.73 -3.14
CA LYS A 47 -4.05 -14.75 -3.38
C LYS A 47 -4.81 -15.08 -2.10
N ILE A 48 -6.11 -14.89 -2.09
CA ILE A 48 -6.94 -15.26 -0.94
C ILE A 48 -7.22 -16.76 -0.97
N LEU A 49 -6.80 -17.45 0.09
CA LEU A 49 -6.97 -18.89 0.26
C LEU A 49 -8.28 -19.20 0.99
N SER A 50 -8.58 -18.46 2.06
CA SER A 50 -9.78 -18.66 2.87
C SER A 50 -10.24 -17.40 3.59
N VAL A 51 -11.53 -17.36 3.96
CA VAL A 51 -12.15 -16.28 4.73
C VAL A 51 -12.93 -16.86 5.91
N ASN A 52 -12.63 -16.39 7.12
CA ASN A 52 -13.22 -16.83 8.38
C ASN A 52 -13.22 -18.37 8.55
N GLY A 53 -12.15 -19.04 8.09
CA GLY A 53 -12.05 -20.51 8.09
C GLY A 53 -12.70 -21.20 6.88
N VAL A 54 -13.42 -20.48 6.02
CA VAL A 54 -14.05 -21.02 4.81
C VAL A 54 -13.08 -20.97 3.64
N SER A 55 -12.77 -22.12 3.06
CA SER A 55 -11.86 -22.23 1.91
C SER A 55 -12.51 -21.73 0.62
N LEU A 56 -11.78 -20.91 -0.14
CA LEU A 56 -12.25 -20.31 -1.41
C LEU A 56 -11.94 -21.17 -2.64
N ARG A 57 -11.51 -22.42 -2.45
CA ARG A 57 -11.10 -23.31 -3.55
C ARG A 57 -12.30 -23.63 -4.46
N GLY A 58 -12.37 -22.94 -5.61
CA GLY A 58 -13.47 -23.08 -6.57
C GLY A 58 -14.73 -22.26 -6.26
N LYS A 59 -14.66 -21.32 -5.32
CA LYS A 59 -15.78 -20.40 -5.00
C LYS A 59 -15.27 -18.96 -4.98
N LYS A 60 -16.16 -18.00 -5.22
CA LYS A 60 -15.80 -16.58 -5.12
C LYS A 60 -15.73 -16.17 -3.65
N LEU A 61 -14.84 -15.22 -3.34
CA LEU A 61 -14.74 -14.60 -2.01
C LEU A 61 -16.11 -14.15 -1.45
N ALA A 62 -16.94 -13.55 -2.30
CA ALA A 62 -18.25 -13.04 -1.92
C ALA A 62 -19.21 -14.14 -1.42
N ASP A 63 -19.13 -15.36 -1.98
CA ASP A 63 -19.97 -16.48 -1.59
C ASP A 63 -19.55 -17.12 -0.26
N ALA A 64 -18.26 -17.07 0.05
CA ALA A 64 -17.72 -17.57 1.31
C ALA A 64 -17.73 -16.52 2.42
N MET A 65 -17.97 -15.25 2.08
CA MET A 65 -18.08 -14.18 3.07
C MET A 65 -19.29 -14.41 3.95
N PRO A 66 -19.13 -14.46 5.28
CA PRO A 66 -20.26 -14.60 6.18
C PRO A 66 -21.12 -13.33 6.12
N LYS A 67 -22.44 -13.52 6.07
CA LYS A 67 -23.43 -12.43 6.09
C LYS A 67 -23.61 -11.84 7.49
N ASP A 68 -23.20 -12.59 8.51
CA ASP A 68 -23.25 -12.22 9.93
C ASP A 68 -21.84 -12.30 10.51
N GLY A 69 -21.38 -11.22 11.14
CA GLY A 69 -20.05 -11.16 11.73
C GLY A 69 -19.43 -9.77 11.65
N GLU A 70 -19.05 -9.23 12.82
CA GLU A 70 -18.33 -7.97 12.94
C GLU A 70 -16.85 -8.11 12.56
N ARG A 71 -16.29 -9.34 12.59
CA ARG A 71 -14.87 -9.62 12.32
C ARG A 71 -14.72 -10.65 11.21
N LEU A 72 -13.85 -10.33 10.25
CA LEU A 72 -13.53 -11.17 9.10
C LEU A 72 -12.04 -11.47 9.10
N THR A 73 -11.70 -12.75 8.97
CA THR A 73 -10.33 -13.26 9.03
C THR A 73 -9.93 -13.83 7.68
N PHE A 74 -9.11 -13.14 6.91
CA PHE A 74 -8.69 -13.58 5.59
C PHE A 74 -7.32 -14.26 5.69
N ARG A 75 -7.17 -15.47 5.15
CA ARG A 75 -5.85 -16.05 4.87
C ARG A 75 -5.48 -15.72 3.44
N VAL A 76 -4.44 -14.92 3.30
CA VAL A 76 -3.85 -14.55 2.01
C VAL A 76 -2.46 -15.14 1.90
N LEU A 77 -2.14 -15.60 0.71
CA LEU A 77 -0.79 -15.99 0.34
C LEU A 77 -0.12 -14.76 -0.30
N PRO A 78 0.87 -14.15 0.36
CA PRO A 78 1.69 -13.13 -0.27
C PRO A 78 2.36 -13.74 -1.47
N THR A 79 2.19 -13.14 -2.63
CA THR A 79 3.03 -13.52 -3.76
C THR A 79 4.45 -13.07 -3.44
N ALA A 80 5.43 -13.96 -3.57
CA ALA A 80 6.83 -13.67 -3.22
C ALA A 80 7.48 -12.61 -4.13
N VAL A 81 6.70 -11.96 -5.01
CA VAL A 81 7.11 -10.78 -5.74
C VAL A 81 7.34 -9.68 -4.70
N ALA A 82 8.61 -9.49 -4.36
CA ALA A 82 9.08 -8.46 -3.44
C ALA A 82 8.36 -7.13 -3.75
N PRO A 83 7.95 -6.38 -2.72
CA PRO A 83 7.33 -5.09 -2.94
C PRO A 83 8.26 -4.26 -3.81
N ALA A 84 7.82 -3.92 -5.02
CA ALA A 84 8.53 -2.92 -5.80
C ALA A 84 8.69 -1.70 -4.88
N PRO A 85 9.93 -1.25 -4.60
CA PRO A 85 10.13 -0.06 -3.80
C PRO A 85 9.34 1.05 -4.49
N GLN A 86 8.28 1.52 -3.84
CA GLN A 86 7.48 2.63 -4.33
C GLN A 86 8.46 3.78 -4.58
N GLN A 87 8.53 4.16 -5.85
CA GLN A 87 9.49 5.08 -6.41
C GLN A 87 9.63 6.31 -5.52
N GLN A 88 10.82 6.46 -4.94
CA GLN A 88 11.57 7.70 -4.89
C GLN A 88 10.71 8.97 -4.91
N GLN A 89 10.18 9.39 -3.77
CA GLN A 89 10.21 10.83 -3.47
C GLN A 89 11.56 11.14 -2.84
N GLY A 90 12.61 10.91 -3.63
CA GLY A 90 13.95 11.37 -3.35
C GLY A 90 14.02 12.85 -3.65
N GLY A 91 14.35 13.62 -2.63
CA GLY A 91 15.29 14.73 -2.75
C GLY A 91 14.83 15.95 -3.56
N ARG A 92 14.31 16.95 -2.85
CA ARG A 92 14.74 18.33 -3.12
C ARG A 92 15.53 18.88 -1.94
N GLY A 93 16.54 18.13 -1.52
CA GLY A 93 17.66 18.68 -0.76
C GLY A 93 18.60 19.41 -1.71
N ARG A 94 18.26 20.64 -2.12
CA ARG A 94 19.26 21.54 -2.73
C ARG A 94 20.09 22.17 -1.62
N ARG A 95 21.04 21.40 -1.06
CA ARG A 95 22.25 21.96 -0.45
C ARG A 95 23.36 21.81 -1.48
N ALA A 96 23.61 22.88 -2.22
CA ALA A 96 24.90 23.10 -2.86
C ALA A 96 25.55 24.27 -2.11
N GLY A 97 26.55 23.93 -1.29
CA GLY A 97 27.48 24.89 -0.72
C GLY A 97 28.54 25.34 -1.72
N GLY A 98 29.35 26.30 -1.27
CA GLY A 98 30.49 26.88 -1.98
C GLY A 98 30.21 28.35 -2.28
N GLY A 99 30.61 29.32 -1.47
CA GLY A 99 31.94 29.46 -0.89
C GLY A 99 32.86 30.04 -1.96
N ARG A 100 33.02 31.37 -1.96
CA ARG A 100 34.20 32.08 -2.44
C ARG A 100 34.14 33.53 -2.00
N GLY A 101 34.84 33.82 -0.90
CA GLY A 101 35.28 35.16 -0.60
C GLY A 101 36.41 35.56 -1.54
N SER A 102 36.33 36.81 -2.00
CA SER A 102 37.42 37.69 -2.44
C SER A 102 36.78 39.08 -2.39
N GLY A 103 37.11 39.99 -1.47
CA GLY A 103 38.46 40.45 -1.21
C GLY A 103 38.93 41.28 -2.41
N GLY A 104 38.67 42.59 -2.39
CA GLY A 104 39.04 43.48 -3.49
C GLY A 104 38.51 44.91 -3.30
N MET A 105 39.20 45.70 -2.49
CA MET A 105 39.06 47.16 -2.42
C MET A 105 39.53 47.81 -3.74
N GLY A 106 38.76 48.76 -4.24
CA GLY A 106 39.10 49.74 -5.27
C GLY A 106 37.84 50.57 -5.50
N GLY A 107 37.72 51.84 -5.10
CA GLY A 107 38.67 52.93 -5.29
C GLY A 107 38.32 53.63 -6.60
N MET A 108 37.59 54.76 -6.53
CA MET A 108 37.48 55.87 -7.51
C MET A 108 36.21 56.66 -7.17
N GLY A 109 36.32 57.90 -6.68
CA GLY A 109 36.26 59.12 -7.51
C GLY A 109 34.81 59.64 -7.49
N GLY A 110 34.49 60.73 -6.81
CA GLY A 110 34.82 62.10 -7.23
C GLY A 110 33.62 62.69 -8.00
N MET A 111 33.43 64.01 -7.90
CA MET A 111 32.29 64.84 -8.35
C MET A 111 31.22 64.97 -7.25
N GLY A 112 31.01 66.13 -6.63
CA GLY A 112 31.21 67.49 -7.11
C GLY A 112 29.93 68.25 -6.79
#